data_AF-A0A8D0MWR6-F1
#
_entry.id   AF-A0A8D0MWR6-F1
#
_cell.length_a   1.000
_cell.length_b   1.000
_cell.length_c   1.000
_cell.angle_alpha   90.00
_cell.angle_beta   90.00
_cell.angle_gamma   90.00
#
_symmetry.space_group_name_H-M   'P 1'
#
loop_
_entity.id
_entity.type
_entity.pdbx_description
1 polymer ?
#
loop_
_entity_poly.entity_id
_entity_poly.type
_entity_poly.pdbx_seq_one_letter_code
_entity_poly.pdbx_strand_id
1 'polypeptide(L)'
;MEGKGHSCYRPRRAGERKPKSVRGGMVDASLSALNLVGVEKGEKDIPGPTGTTVPPGLGPTSASRLHTLFSPSKEGDGWQQAVRKPLNKAP
;
A
#
# COMPACT_ATOMS: atom_id res chain seq x y z
N MET A 1 -0.01 26.55 -2.37
CA MET A 1 -0.92 26.30 -3.50
C MET A 1 -0.70 24.88 -3.99
N GLU A 2 -1.69 24.01 -3.86
CA GLU A 2 -1.53 22.57 -4.13
C GLU A 2 -1.96 22.23 -5.57
N GLY A 3 -1.32 21.22 -6.17
CA GLY A 3 -1.56 20.76 -7.54
C GLY A 3 -1.46 19.24 -7.65
N LYS A 4 -1.42 18.72 -8.88
CA LYS A 4 -1.30 17.27 -9.13
C LYS A 4 -0.03 16.71 -8.49
N GLY A 5 -0.17 15.62 -7.72
CA GLY A 5 0.94 14.94 -7.04
C GLY A 5 1.17 15.37 -5.59
N HIS A 6 0.48 16.39 -5.08
CA HIS A 6 0.51 16.74 -3.66
C HIS A 6 -0.39 15.81 -2.84
N SER A 7 0.10 15.36 -1.67
CA SER A 7 -0.60 14.38 -0.82
C SER A 7 -1.96 14.86 -0.30
N CYS A 8 -2.08 16.15 0.03
CA CYS A 8 -3.29 16.72 0.62
C CYS A 8 -4.33 17.20 -0.41
N TYR A 9 -4.06 17.05 -1.72
CA TYR A 9 -4.94 17.55 -2.78
C TYR A 9 -5.14 16.58 -3.94
N ARG A 10 -6.41 16.34 -4.28
CA ARG A 10 -6.81 15.61 -5.49
C ARG A 10 -7.46 16.57 -6.50
N PRO A 11 -6.77 16.98 -7.58
CA PRO A 11 -7.34 17.87 -8.58
C PRO A 11 -8.51 17.21 -9.32
N ARG A 12 -9.54 18.00 -9.70
CA ARG A 12 -10.69 17.51 -10.46
C ARG A 12 -10.52 17.69 -11.96
N ARG A 13 -9.73 18.67 -12.38
CA ARG A 13 -9.37 18.92 -13.78
C ARG A 13 -7.85 18.94 -13.95
N ALA A 14 -7.39 18.65 -15.16
CA ALA A 14 -5.98 18.77 -15.50
C ALA A 14 -5.51 20.22 -15.38
N GLY A 15 -4.32 20.44 -14.79
CA GLY A 15 -3.75 21.77 -14.60
C GLY A 15 -4.32 22.57 -13.42
N GLU A 16 -5.34 22.06 -12.73
CA GLU A 16 -5.96 22.75 -11.60
C GLU A 16 -5.00 22.87 -10.41
N ARG A 17 -4.89 24.08 -9.86
CA ARG A 17 -4.18 24.36 -8.61
C ARG A 17 -5.10 25.14 -7.67
N LYS A 18 -5.12 24.77 -6.39
CA LYS A 18 -6.01 25.40 -5.40
C LYS A 18 -5.27 25.70 -4.10
N PRO A 19 -5.50 26.86 -3.45
CA PRO A 19 -5.05 27.06 -2.08
C PRO A 19 -5.85 26.17 -1.13
N LYS A 20 -5.12 25.42 -0.30
CA LYS A 20 -5.63 24.57 0.76
C LYS A 20 -4.78 24.82 2.00
N SER A 21 -5.42 24.95 3.15
CA SER A 21 -4.74 25.00 4.44
C SER A 21 -4.32 23.59 4.82
N VAL A 22 -3.03 23.40 5.09
CA VAL A 22 -2.46 22.13 5.54
C VAL A 22 -1.71 22.39 6.83
N ARG A 23 -1.81 21.47 7.78
CA ARG A 23 -1.08 21.53 9.04
C ARG A 23 0.39 21.14 8.80
N GLY A 24 1.31 21.78 9.51
CA GLY A 24 2.75 21.52 9.36
C GLY A 24 3.19 20.12 9.83
N GLY A 25 4.45 19.77 9.62
CA GLY A 25 4.98 18.45 10.01
C GLY A 25 5.19 18.25 11.52
N MET A 26 5.12 19.31 12.32
CA MET A 26 5.39 19.24 13.77
C MET A 26 4.21 18.63 14.54
N VAL A 27 4.53 17.79 15.52
CA VAL A 27 3.57 17.14 16.40
C VAL A 27 3.34 18.02 17.64
N ASP A 28 2.09 18.30 17.96
CA ASP A 28 1.68 19.08 19.12
C ASP A 28 0.42 18.48 19.79
N ALA A 29 -0.02 19.07 20.90
CA ALA A 29 -1.21 18.66 21.64
C ALA A 29 -2.54 19.04 20.96
N SER A 30 -2.51 19.83 19.89
CA SER A 30 -3.72 20.24 19.14
C SER A 30 -4.18 19.18 18.13
N LEU A 31 -3.45 18.07 18.01
CA LEU A 31 -3.77 16.99 17.09
C LEU A 31 -4.83 16.05 17.64
N SER A 32 -5.86 15.80 16.84
CA SER A 32 -6.91 14.83 17.19
C SER A 32 -6.50 13.37 16.93
N ALA A 33 -5.58 13.12 15.99
CA ALA A 33 -5.14 11.78 15.62
C ALA A 33 -3.69 11.77 15.11
N LEU A 34 -2.98 10.68 15.39
CA LEU A 34 -1.62 10.41 14.92
C LEU A 34 -1.58 9.01 14.29
N ASN A 35 -0.94 8.90 13.13
CA ASN A 35 -0.72 7.64 12.44
C ASN A 35 0.70 7.15 12.74
N LEU A 36 0.83 5.98 13.36
CA LEU A 36 2.10 5.34 13.70
C LEU A 36 2.26 4.03 12.94
N VAL A 37 3.50 3.65 12.66
CA VAL A 37 3.84 2.38 12.00
C VAL A 37 4.85 1.64 12.87
N GLY A 38 4.54 0.39 13.20
CA GLY A 38 5.46 -0.49 13.95
C GLY A 38 6.62 -0.93 13.08
N VAL A 39 7.85 -0.69 13.52
CA VAL A 39 9.08 -1.06 12.80
C VAL A 39 9.67 -2.35 13.36
N GLU A 40 9.62 -2.53 14.68
CA GLU A 40 10.17 -3.69 15.38
C GLU A 40 9.15 -4.28 16.36
N LYS A 41 9.22 -5.60 16.57
CA LYS A 41 8.38 -6.31 17.54
C LYS A 41 9.05 -6.25 18.92
N GLY A 42 8.31 -5.75 19.93
CA GLY A 42 8.75 -5.76 21.32
C GLY A 42 8.58 -7.13 22.00
N GLU A 43 8.90 -7.21 23.29
CA GLU A 43 8.85 -8.46 24.06
C GLU A 43 7.43 -9.03 24.20
N LYS A 44 6.42 -8.15 24.30
CA LYS A 44 5.01 -8.54 24.43
C LYS A 44 4.28 -8.42 23.11
N ASP A 45 3.49 -9.43 22.81
CA ASP A 45 2.56 -9.42 21.68
C ASP A 45 1.37 -8.48 21.94
N ILE A 46 1.03 -7.66 20.94
CA ILE A 46 -0.12 -6.77 20.97
C ILE A 46 -1.26 -7.43 20.20
N PRO A 47 -2.44 -7.65 20.83
CA PRO A 47 -3.57 -8.26 20.15
C PRO A 47 -4.07 -7.33 19.02
N GLY A 48 -4.16 -7.87 17.80
CA GLY A 48 -4.50 -7.12 16.59
C GLY A 48 -3.29 -6.98 15.64
N PRO A 49 -2.42 -5.97 15.81
CA PRO A 49 -1.39 -5.64 14.82
C PRO A 49 -0.30 -6.73 14.68
N THR A 50 0.00 -7.47 15.75
CA THR A 50 1.08 -8.48 15.72
C THR A 50 0.57 -9.91 15.51
N GLY A 51 -0.71 -10.18 15.85
CA GLY A 51 -1.26 -11.54 15.86
C GLY A 51 -1.86 -12.01 14.53
N THR A 52 -2.18 -11.11 13.61
CA THR A 52 -2.84 -11.47 12.34
C THR A 52 -2.09 -10.91 11.15
N THR A 53 -1.73 -11.78 10.21
CA THR A 53 -1.14 -11.38 8.92
C THR A 53 -2.22 -11.34 7.85
N VAL A 54 -2.49 -10.15 7.31
CA VAL A 54 -3.42 -9.98 6.19
C VAL A 54 -2.65 -10.15 4.88
N PRO A 55 -3.02 -11.11 4.01
CA PRO A 55 -2.33 -11.29 2.73
C PRO A 55 -2.63 -10.12 1.78
N PRO A 56 -1.71 -9.79 0.86
CA PRO A 56 -1.95 -8.76 -0.15
C PRO A 56 -3.13 -9.16 -1.05
N GLY A 57 -3.99 -8.18 -1.36
CA GLY A 57 -5.23 -8.43 -2.10
C GLY A 57 -5.03 -8.85 -3.57
N LEU A 58 -3.92 -8.42 -4.20
CA LEU A 58 -3.54 -8.72 -5.58
C LEU A 58 -2.09 -9.20 -5.63
N GLY A 59 -1.84 -10.19 -6.49
CA GLY A 59 -0.48 -10.61 -6.84
C GLY A 59 0.14 -9.70 -7.91
N PRO A 60 1.44 -9.88 -8.22
CA PRO A 60 2.10 -9.15 -9.30
C PRO A 60 1.45 -9.46 -10.66
N THR A 61 1.24 -8.43 -11.47
CA THR A 61 0.63 -8.57 -12.81
C THR A 61 1.64 -8.56 -13.95
N SER A 62 2.86 -8.08 -13.70
CA SER A 62 3.90 -7.99 -14.73
C SER A 62 4.84 -9.20 -14.68
N ALA A 63 5.22 -9.72 -15.84
CA ALA A 63 6.16 -10.83 -15.97
C ALA A 63 7.50 -10.57 -15.27
N SER A 64 8.03 -9.35 -15.33
CA SER A 64 9.28 -9.00 -14.64
C SER A 64 9.15 -9.09 -13.13
N ARG A 65 8.03 -8.64 -12.56
CA ARG A 65 7.76 -8.74 -11.12
C ARG A 65 7.47 -10.17 -10.67
N LEU A 66 6.84 -10.99 -11.52
CA LEU A 66 6.65 -12.42 -11.27
C LEU A 66 8.00 -13.15 -11.24
N HIS A 67 8.89 -12.84 -12.19
CA HIS A 67 10.25 -13.40 -12.21
C HIS A 67 11.05 -13.01 -10.95
N THR A 68 10.97 -11.75 -10.49
CA THR A 68 11.62 -11.36 -9.23
C THR A 68 11.04 -12.09 -8.02
N LEU A 69 9.72 -12.26 -7.98
CA LEU A 69 9.05 -12.90 -6.84
C LEU A 69 9.38 -14.40 -6.73
N PHE A 70 9.42 -15.11 -7.85
CA PHE A 70 9.59 -16.57 -7.86
C PHE A 70 11.00 -17.04 -8.22
N SER A 71 11.89 -16.15 -8.66
CA SER A 71 13.27 -16.44 -9.08
C SER A 71 13.42 -17.74 -9.90
N PRO A 72 12.64 -17.93 -10.99
CA PRO A 72 12.73 -19.14 -11.78
C PRO A 72 14.08 -19.23 -12.53
N SER A 73 14.43 -20.43 -13.01
CA SER A 73 15.55 -20.56 -13.95
C SER A 73 15.27 -19.73 -15.21
N LYS A 74 16.33 -19.25 -15.86
CA LYS A 74 16.31 -18.33 -17.02
C LYS A 74 15.39 -18.73 -18.18
N GLU A 75 14.94 -19.98 -18.22
CA GLU A 75 14.23 -20.61 -19.32
C GLU A 75 12.71 -20.75 -19.08
N GLY A 76 12.22 -20.34 -17.89
CA GLY A 76 10.81 -20.46 -17.53
C GLY A 76 9.94 -19.30 -17.99
N ASP A 77 8.80 -19.60 -18.61
CA ASP A 77 7.74 -18.64 -18.90
C ASP A 77 7.09 -18.11 -17.60
N GLY A 78 7.37 -16.86 -17.23
CA GLY A 78 6.84 -16.24 -15.99
C GLY A 78 5.32 -16.18 -15.89
N TRP A 79 4.59 -16.26 -17.01
CA TRP A 79 3.12 -16.24 -17.05
C TRP A 79 2.48 -17.51 -16.45
N GLN A 80 3.20 -18.63 -16.46
CA GLN A 80 2.70 -19.88 -15.87
C GLN A 80 2.63 -19.80 -14.34
N GLN A 81 3.41 -18.91 -13.73
CA GLN A 81 3.50 -18.69 -12.28
C GLN A 81 2.54 -17.59 -11.78
N ALA A 82 1.69 -17.06 -12.68
CA ALA A 82 0.72 -16.03 -12.31
C ALA A 82 -0.31 -16.59 -11.31
N VAL A 83 -0.38 -15.97 -10.12
CA VAL A 83 -1.32 -16.36 -9.07
C VAL A 83 -2.75 -16.03 -9.49
N ARG A 84 -3.60 -17.06 -9.55
CA ARG A 84 -5.03 -16.92 -9.87
C ARG A 84 -5.85 -16.99 -8.58
N LYS A 85 -6.68 -15.98 -8.35
CA LYS A 85 -7.60 -15.96 -7.20
C LYS A 85 -8.88 -16.71 -7.57
N PRO A 86 -9.24 -17.80 -6.86
CA PRO A 86 -10.51 -18.48 -7.11
C PRO A 86 -11.66 -17.54 -6.73
N LEU A 87 -12.67 -17.47 -7.60
CA LEU A 87 -13.91 -16.78 -7.29
C LEU A 87 -14.87 -17.81 -6.71
N ASN A 88 -15.21 -17.68 -5.43
CA ASN A 88 -16.34 -18.41 -4.88
C ASN A 88 -17.60 -17.82 -5.51
N LYS A 89 -18.16 -18.49 -6.52
CA LYS A 89 -19.54 -18.22 -6.92
C LYS A 89 -20.41 -18.63 -5.73
N ALA A 90 -21.18 -17.68 -5.19
CA ALA A 90 -22.30 -18.03 -4.32
C ALA A 90 -23.26 -18.93 -5.14
N PRO A 91 -23.96 -19.89 -4.50
CA PRO A 91 -25.01 -20.65 -5.18
C PRO A 91 -26.11 -19.75 -5.72
#